data_AF-A0A3C1UFK3-F1
#
_entry.id   AF-A0A3C1UFK3-F1
#
_cell.length_a   1.000
_cell.length_b   1.000
_cell.length_c   1.000
_cell.angle_alpha   90.00
_cell.angle_beta   90.00
_cell.angle_gamma   90.00
#
_symmetry.space_group_name_H-M   'P 1'
#
loop_
_entity.id
_entity.type
_entity.pdbx_description
1 polymer ?
#
loop_
_entity_poly.entity_id
_entity_poly.type
_entity_poly.pdbx_seq_one_letter_code
_entity_poly.pdbx_strand_id
1 'polypeptide(L)'
;MKKSIILSMALMSALMVNAGSLDKGVDRNNLDLTTTPGTDFYQYACGGWMKAHPLDPQYARFGTFDQMAESSREQLKELVLNL
;
A
#
# COMPACT_ATOMS: atom_id res chain seq x y z
N MET A 1 -5.20 -15.35 46.68
CA MET A 1 -5.43 -16.30 45.56
C MET A 1 -6.29 -15.71 44.45
N LYS A 2 -7.50 -15.17 44.72
CA LYS A 2 -8.38 -14.59 43.67
C LYS A 2 -7.80 -13.35 42.96
N LYS A 3 -7.03 -12.49 43.67
CA LYS A 3 -6.39 -11.30 43.08
C LYS A 3 -5.21 -11.63 42.15
N SER A 4 -4.50 -12.73 42.40
CA SER A 4 -3.37 -13.18 41.56
C SER A 4 -3.83 -13.81 40.24
N ILE A 5 -5.05 -14.36 40.19
CA ILE A 5 -5.66 -14.92 38.97
C ILE A 5 -6.13 -13.80 38.03
N ILE A 6 -6.64 -12.69 38.58
CA ILE A 6 -7.10 -11.55 37.77
C ILE A 6 -5.91 -10.80 37.12
N LEU A 7 -4.75 -10.75 37.80
CA LEU A 7 -3.55 -10.11 37.25
C LEU A 7 -2.86 -10.93 36.15
N SER A 8 -3.01 -12.26 36.16
CA SER A 8 -2.45 -13.15 35.13
C SER A 8 -3.30 -13.20 33.86
N MET A 9 -4.60 -12.92 33.94
CA MET A 9 -5.49 -12.87 32.77
C MET A 9 -5.36 -11.57 31.97
N ALA A 10 -4.94 -10.47 32.60
CA ALA A 10 -4.69 -9.20 31.92
C ALA A 10 -3.38 -9.18 31.12
N LEU A 11 -2.39 -10.00 31.48
CA LEU A 11 -1.10 -10.05 30.80
C LEU A 11 -1.15 -10.86 29.49
N MET A 12 -2.12 -11.77 29.34
CA MET A 12 -2.30 -12.57 28.11
C MET A 12 -2.97 -11.79 26.97
N SER A 13 -3.73 -10.73 27.27
CA SER A 13 -4.43 -9.93 26.25
C SER A 13 -3.49 -9.01 25.45
N ALA A 14 -2.30 -8.71 25.98
CA ALA A 14 -1.36 -7.77 25.37
C ALA A 14 -0.46 -8.40 24.28
N LEU A 15 -0.44 -9.74 24.15
CA LEU A 15 0.43 -10.43 23.20
C LEU A 15 -0.21 -10.67 21.81
N MET A 16 -1.49 -10.31 21.61
CA MET A 16 -2.25 -10.72 20.42
C MET A 16 -2.61 -9.58 19.44
N VAL A 17 -2.06 -8.37 19.61
CA VAL A 17 -2.29 -7.26 18.65
C VAL A 17 -1.04 -7.03 17.81
N ASN A 18 -0.78 -7.95 16.89
CA ASN A 18 -0.06 -7.63 15.66
C ASN A 18 -0.79 -8.24 14.46
N ALA A 19 -2.07 -7.90 14.32
CA ALA A 19 -2.72 -8.00 13.02
C ALA A 19 -2.15 -6.84 12.19
N GLY A 20 -1.14 -7.14 11.36
CA GLY A 20 -0.61 -6.17 10.39
C GLY A 20 -1.76 -5.50 9.65
N SER A 21 -1.68 -4.19 9.44
CA SER A 21 -2.73 -3.42 8.76
C SER A 21 -3.06 -4.08 7.41
N LEU A 22 -4.36 -4.25 7.15
CA LEU A 22 -4.96 -4.69 5.88
C LEU A 22 -4.81 -3.62 4.77
N ASP A 23 -3.67 -2.95 4.72
CA ASP A 23 -3.34 -1.93 3.71
C ASP A 23 -2.85 -2.55 2.39
N LYS A 24 -3.04 -3.86 2.22
CA LYS A 24 -2.60 -4.62 1.05
C LYS A 24 -3.82 -5.05 0.27
N GLY A 25 -4.17 -4.27 -0.75
CA GLY A 25 -5.31 -4.54 -1.62
C GLY A 25 -5.54 -3.39 -2.59
N VAL A 26 -6.81 -3.10 -2.83
CA VAL A 26 -7.21 -1.97 -3.69
C VAL A 26 -7.18 -0.68 -2.87
N ASP A 27 -6.26 0.22 -3.22
CA ASP A 27 -6.30 1.59 -2.71
C ASP A 27 -7.47 2.34 -3.36
N ARG A 28 -8.44 2.74 -2.53
CA ARG A 28 -9.65 3.44 -2.97
C ARG A 28 -9.35 4.84 -3.52
N ASN A 29 -8.21 5.43 -3.18
CA ASN A 29 -7.81 6.74 -3.71
C ASN A 29 -7.44 6.67 -5.20
N ASN A 30 -7.15 5.48 -5.72
CA ASN A 30 -6.84 5.29 -7.14
C ASN A 30 -8.08 5.25 -8.02
N LEU A 31 -9.27 5.07 -7.43
CA LEU A 31 -10.53 4.96 -8.16
C LEU A 31 -11.03 6.32 -8.65
N ASP A 32 -11.63 6.34 -9.84
CA ASP A 32 -12.49 7.43 -10.30
C ASP A 32 -13.96 7.03 -10.14
N LEU A 33 -14.54 7.41 -9.00
CA LEU A 33 -15.94 7.10 -8.67
C LEU A 33 -16.96 7.88 -9.51
N THR A 34 -16.52 8.81 -10.37
CA THR A 34 -17.40 9.51 -11.30
C THR A 34 -17.65 8.70 -12.58
N THR A 35 -16.77 7.74 -12.87
CA THR A 35 -16.89 6.84 -14.01
C THR A 35 -17.71 5.61 -13.63
N THR A 36 -18.74 5.28 -14.42
CA THR A 36 -19.49 4.04 -14.21
C THR A 36 -18.63 2.83 -14.62
N PRO A 37 -18.41 1.82 -13.74
CA PRO A 37 -17.48 0.73 -14.02
C PRO A 37 -17.88 -0.14 -15.23
N GLY A 38 -19.17 -0.21 -15.57
CA GLY A 38 -19.67 -0.93 -16.74
C GLY A 38 -19.42 -0.21 -18.07
N THR A 39 -19.04 1.07 -18.05
CA THR A 39 -18.75 1.87 -19.25
C THR A 39 -17.27 1.89 -19.57
N ASP A 40 -16.44 2.16 -18.56
CA ASP A 40 -14.98 2.08 -18.66
C ASP A 40 -14.41 1.65 -17.30
N PHE A 41 -14.11 0.35 -17.20
CA PHE A 41 -13.59 -0.20 -15.96
C PHE A 41 -12.16 0.27 -15.66
N TYR A 42 -11.35 0.55 -16.70
CA TYR A 42 -9.98 1.01 -16.50
C TYR A 42 -9.96 2.42 -15.93
N GLN A 43 -10.76 3.32 -16.49
CA GLN A 43 -10.93 4.67 -15.95
C GLN A 43 -11.52 4.63 -14.54
N TYR A 44 -12.55 3.81 -14.27
CA TYR A 44 -13.06 3.65 -12.90
C TYR A 44 -11.99 3.16 -11.92
N ALA A 45 -11.19 2.15 -12.30
CA ALA A 45 -10.22 1.53 -11.40
C ALA A 45 -8.94 2.34 -11.20
N CYS A 46 -8.51 3.09 -12.22
CA CYS A 46 -7.20 3.74 -12.26
C CYS A 46 -7.26 5.27 -12.44
N GLY A 47 -8.42 5.85 -12.73
CA GLY A 47 -8.56 7.26 -13.11
C GLY A 47 -8.17 8.25 -12.02
N GLY A 48 -8.41 7.91 -10.74
CA GLY A 48 -7.93 8.68 -9.60
C GLY A 48 -6.39 8.71 -9.56
N TRP A 49 -5.75 7.55 -9.75
CA TRP A 49 -4.29 7.45 -9.79
C TRP A 49 -3.69 8.22 -10.97
N MET A 50 -4.23 8.05 -12.18
CA MET A 50 -3.75 8.75 -13.38
C MET A 50 -3.85 10.27 -13.23
N LYS A 51 -4.91 10.78 -12.59
CA LYS A 51 -5.07 12.21 -12.33
C LYS A 51 -4.07 12.74 -11.30
N ALA A 52 -3.72 11.95 -10.29
CA ALA A 52 -2.77 12.33 -9.26
C ALA A 52 -1.30 12.19 -9.72
N HIS A 53 -1.03 11.36 -10.73
CA HIS A 53 0.31 11.05 -11.22
C HIS A 53 0.43 11.34 -12.73
N PRO A 54 0.45 12.62 -13.14
CA PRO A 54 0.70 12.97 -14.54
C PRO A 54 2.06 12.42 -14.97
N LEU A 55 2.14 11.95 -16.22
CA LEU A 55 3.37 11.36 -16.75
C LEU A 55 4.49 12.41 -16.79
N ASP A 56 5.55 12.17 -16.02
CA ASP A 56 6.75 13.00 -16.06
C ASP A 56 7.43 12.84 -17.43
N PRO A 57 7.87 13.94 -18.08
CA PRO A 57 8.57 13.91 -19.37
C PRO A 57 9.78 12.99 -19.44
N GLN A 58 10.39 12.63 -18.30
CA GLN A 58 11.52 11.69 -18.26
C GLN A 58 11.12 10.25 -18.58
N TYR A 59 9.82 9.93 -18.55
CA TYR A 59 9.29 8.60 -18.83
C TYR A 59 8.43 8.57 -20.09
N ALA A 60 8.59 7.54 -20.92
CA ALA A 60 7.68 7.29 -22.05
C ALA A 60 6.33 6.67 -21.60
N ARG A 61 6.34 6.01 -20.43
CA ARG A 61 5.18 5.44 -19.73
C ARG A 61 5.53 5.29 -18.26
N PHE A 62 4.53 5.34 -17.38
CA PHE A 62 4.72 5.10 -15.96
C PHE A 62 3.49 4.45 -15.33
N GLY A 63 3.72 3.46 -14.47
CA GLY A 63 2.70 2.73 -13.74
C GLY A 63 3.31 1.86 -12.65
N THR A 64 2.52 0.95 -12.07
CA THR A 64 2.95 0.13 -10.93
C THR A 64 4.22 -0.69 -11.20
N PHE A 65 4.38 -1.24 -12.41
CA PHE A 65 5.59 -2.00 -12.75
C PHE A 65 6.83 -1.11 -12.87
N ASP A 66 6.68 0.10 -13.39
CA ASP A 66 7.79 1.05 -13.49
C ASP A 66 8.21 1.55 -12.10
N GLN A 67 7.22 1.82 -11.22
CA GLN A 67 7.47 2.16 -9.82
C GLN A 67 8.18 1.02 -9.06
N MET A 68 7.76 -0.23 -9.28
CA MET A 68 8.40 -1.39 -8.66
C MET A 68 9.83 -1.61 -9.17
N ALA A 69 10.07 -1.39 -10.46
CA ALA A 69 11.41 -1.46 -11.04
C ALA A 69 12.32 -0.36 -10.48
N GLU A 70 11.82 0.87 -10.33
CA GLU A 70 12.58 1.97 -9.76
C GLU A 70 12.92 1.72 -8.29
N SER A 71 11.95 1.28 -7.47
CA SER A 71 12.21 0.91 -6.08
C SER A 71 13.25 -0.21 -5.96
N SER A 72 13.21 -1.21 -6.85
CA SER A 72 14.21 -2.27 -6.90
C SER A 72 15.60 -1.74 -7.24
N ARG A 73 15.68 -0.77 -8.16
CA ARG A 73 16.93 -0.11 -8.57
C ARG A 73 17.53 0.74 -7.46
N GLU A 74 16.68 1.43 -6.69
CA GLU A 74 17.08 2.21 -5.51
C GLU A 74 17.66 1.32 -4.42
N GLN A 75 16.99 0.22 -4.09
CA GLN A 75 17.49 -0.76 -3.11
C GLN A 75 18.83 -1.37 -3.55
N LEU A 76 18.97 -1.71 -4.84
CA LEU A 76 20.24 -2.21 -5.35
C LEU A 76 21.36 -1.16 -5.23
N LYS A 77 21.05 0.11 -5.51
CA LYS A 77 22.01 1.21 -5.36
C LYS A 77 22.46 1.36 -3.91
N GLU A 78 21.56 1.29 -2.95
CA GLU A 78 21.87 1.33 -1.51
C GLU A 78 22.85 0.21 -1.13
N LEU A 79 22.53 -1.03 -1.53
CA LEU A 79 23.38 -2.19 -1.27
C LEU A 79 24.78 -2.08 -1.89
N VAL A 80 24.89 -1.58 -3.12
CA VAL A 80 26.18 -1.46 -3.83
C VAL A 80 27.04 -0.32 -3.26
N LEU A 81 26.41 0.75 -2.79
CA LEU A 81 27.12 1.94 -2.30
C LEU A 81 27.35 1.95 -0.79
N ASN A 82 26.79 0.99 -0.04
CA ASN A 82 26.78 0.97 1.43
C ASN A 82 26.25 2.29 2.01
N LEU A 83 25.16 2.81 1.43
CA LEU A 83 24.40 3.94 1.99
C LEU A 83 23.53 3.47 3.16
#